data_AF-A0A540V771-F1
#
_entry.id   AF-A0A540V771-F1
#
_cell.length_a   1.000
_cell.length_b   1.000
_cell.length_c   1.000
_cell.angle_alpha   90.00
_cell.angle_beta   90.00
_cell.angle_gamma   90.00
#
_symmetry.space_group_name_H-M   'P 1'
#
loop_
_entity.id
_entity.type
_entity.pdbx_description
1 polymer ?
#
loop_
_entity_poly.entity_id
_entity_poly.type
_entity_poly.pdbx_seq_one_letter_code
_entity_poly.pdbx_strand_id
1 'polypeptide(L)'
;MIKTDSTKSMIPLLEKVAKYEKEKLGDEWYRRRKFEAVLYVILGVLFLFLSFGSGKSAENFFSKPDTLFFIMYTLFFLLMVNILTVLNNQKMDHSTEAELKGFARKSLLVGAAAALAFAIIIFQLILFYVFSQIN
;
A
#
# COMPACT_ATOMS: atom_id res chain seq x y z
N MET A 1 16.01 -17.08 9.06
CA MET A 1 16.76 -15.86 8.72
C MET A 1 16.21 -15.29 7.42
N ILE A 2 15.42 -14.21 7.48
CA ILE A 2 15.08 -13.43 6.29
C ILE A 2 16.42 -12.88 5.77
N LYS A 3 16.78 -13.15 4.51
CA LYS A 3 17.97 -12.57 3.89
C LYS A 3 17.72 -11.09 3.63
N THR A 4 17.73 -10.30 4.70
CA THR A 4 17.40 -8.88 4.70
C THR A 4 18.44 -8.04 3.93
N ASP A 5 19.60 -8.61 3.60
CA ASP A 5 20.66 -7.95 2.83
C ASP A 5 20.64 -8.23 1.32
N SER A 6 19.84 -9.21 0.88
CA SER A 6 19.86 -9.63 -0.52
C SER A 6 18.89 -8.80 -1.35
N THR A 7 19.37 -8.23 -2.45
CA THR A 7 18.55 -7.59 -3.48
C THR A 7 18.00 -8.58 -4.50
N LYS A 8 18.24 -9.88 -4.30
CA LYS A 8 17.92 -10.93 -5.26
C LYS A 8 16.41 -11.04 -5.46
N SER A 9 15.97 -11.03 -6.71
CA SER A 9 14.56 -11.19 -7.09
C SER A 9 14.42 -12.25 -8.17
N MET A 10 13.25 -12.87 -8.26
CA MET A 10 12.91 -13.75 -9.40
C MET A 10 12.74 -12.93 -10.69
N ILE A 11 12.37 -11.66 -10.57
CA ILE A 11 12.17 -10.75 -11.71
C ILE A 11 13.41 -9.85 -11.83
N PRO A 12 14.18 -9.93 -12.94
CA PRO A 12 15.43 -9.18 -13.09
C PRO A 12 15.28 -7.65 -12.97
N LEU A 13 14.16 -7.10 -13.45
CA LEU A 13 13.85 -5.67 -13.31
C LEU A 13 13.75 -5.24 -11.85
N LEU A 14 13.07 -6.04 -11.00
CA LEU A 14 12.93 -5.75 -9.58
C LEU A 14 14.27 -5.85 -8.85
N GLU A 15 15.15 -6.77 -9.25
CA GLU A 15 16.50 -6.85 -8.69
C GLU A 15 17.34 -5.61 -9.04
N LYS A 16 17.23 -5.08 -10.27
CA LYS A 16 17.90 -3.84 -10.66
C LYS A 16 17.42 -2.65 -9.83
N VAL A 17 16.11 -2.51 -9.65
CA VAL A 17 15.52 -1.46 -8.81
C VAL A 17 15.99 -1.62 -7.36
N ALA A 18 15.97 -2.83 -6.81
CA ALA A 18 16.41 -3.07 -5.44
C ALA A 18 17.90 -2.76 -5.21
N LYS A 19 18.76 -3.01 -6.20
CA LYS A 19 20.18 -2.60 -6.14
C LYS A 19 20.31 -1.09 -6.12
N TYR A 20 19.64 -0.38 -7.03
CA TYR A 20 19.62 1.08 -7.07
C TYR A 20 19.13 1.69 -5.75
N GLU A 21 17.98 1.22 -5.23
CA GLU A 21 17.44 1.72 -3.97
C GLU A 21 18.39 1.44 -2.78
N LYS A 22 19.04 0.28 -2.76
CA LYS A 22 19.99 -0.07 -1.70
C LYS A 22 21.23 0.81 -1.73
N GLU A 23 21.79 1.06 -2.92
CA GLU A 23 22.93 1.96 -3.09
C GLU A 23 22.59 3.39 -2.66
N LYS A 24 21.37 3.85 -2.92
CA LYS A 24 20.96 5.23 -2.60
C LYS A 24 20.57 5.46 -1.14
N LEU A 25 19.93 4.47 -0.51
CA LEU A 25 19.41 4.59 0.86
C LEU A 25 20.36 4.03 1.93
N GLY A 26 21.36 3.21 1.54
CA GLY A 26 22.28 2.57 2.48
C GLY A 26 21.54 1.81 3.58
N ASP A 27 21.86 2.11 4.84
CA ASP A 27 21.25 1.47 6.02
C ASP A 27 19.73 1.72 6.15
N GLU A 28 19.22 2.83 5.61
CA GLU A 28 17.78 3.11 5.62
C GLU A 28 17.00 2.14 4.73
N TRP A 29 17.65 1.54 3.72
CA TRP A 29 17.05 0.49 2.90
C TRP A 29 16.63 -0.71 3.75
N TYR A 30 17.52 -1.15 4.66
CA TYR A 30 17.22 -2.26 5.56
C TYR A 30 16.04 -1.93 6.49
N ARG A 31 16.03 -0.72 7.05
CA ARG A 31 14.94 -0.26 7.94
C ARG A 31 13.61 -0.26 7.21
N ARG A 32 13.57 0.27 5.98
CA ARG A 32 12.39 0.25 5.12
C ARG A 32 11.90 -1.18 4.87
N ARG A 33 12.78 -2.09 4.45
CA ARG A 33 12.44 -3.50 4.19
C ARG A 33 11.91 -4.22 5.42
N LYS A 34 12.47 -3.93 6.61
CA LYS A 34 11.98 -4.49 7.87
C LYS A 34 10.56 -3.99 8.18
N PHE A 35 10.29 -2.69 8.02
CA PHE A 35 8.95 -2.15 8.22
C PHE A 35 7.94 -2.75 7.23
N GLU A 36 8.30 -2.84 5.94
CA GLU A 36 7.46 -3.48 4.92
C GLU A 36 7.13 -4.93 5.29
N ALA A 37 8.12 -5.72 5.72
CA ALA A 37 7.89 -7.10 6.14
C ALA A 37 6.93 -7.21 7.33
N VAL A 38 7.08 -6.35 8.34
CA VAL A 38 6.17 -6.29 9.49
C VAL A 38 4.74 -5.93 9.04
N LEU A 39 4.60 -4.93 8.16
CA LEU A 39 3.30 -4.54 7.61
C LEU A 39 2.65 -5.67 6.83
N TYR A 40 3.40 -6.42 6.02
CA TYR A 40 2.84 -7.57 5.28
C TYR A 40 2.34 -8.67 6.22
N VAL A 41 3.04 -8.92 7.32
CA VAL A 41 2.56 -9.84 8.35
C VAL A 41 1.28 -9.33 8.99
N ILE A 42 1.22 -8.05 9.37
CA ILE A 42 0.02 -7.43 9.95
C ILE A 42 -1.16 -7.52 8.99
N LEU A 43 -0.96 -7.17 7.72
CA LEU A 43 -1.99 -7.25 6.68
C LEU A 43 -2.44 -8.69 6.43
N GLY A 44 -1.51 -9.65 6.42
CA GLY A 44 -1.83 -11.06 6.30
C GLY A 44 -2.73 -11.56 7.43
N VAL A 45 -2.38 -11.22 8.68
CA VAL A 45 -3.21 -11.54 9.86
C VAL A 45 -4.57 -10.86 9.80
N LEU A 46 -4.61 -9.59 9.38
CA LEU A 46 -5.86 -8.84 9.21
C LEU A 46 -6.77 -9.50 8.17
N PHE A 47 -6.24 -9.87 7.01
CA PHE A 47 -7.02 -10.52 5.96
C PHE A 47 -7.50 -11.92 6.37
N LEU A 48 -6.68 -12.68 7.09
CA LEU A 48 -7.13 -13.94 7.68
C LEU A 48 -8.29 -13.71 8.65
N PHE A 49 -8.17 -12.74 9.56
CA PHE A 49 -9.24 -12.39 10.49
C PHE A 49 -10.53 -11.97 9.77
N LEU A 50 -10.42 -11.10 8.75
CA LEU A 50 -11.54 -10.71 7.90
C LEU A 50 -12.18 -11.89 7.17
N SER A 51 -11.39 -12.86 6.72
CA SER A 51 -11.90 -14.07 6.06
C SER A 51 -12.71 -14.98 7.00
N PHE A 52 -12.38 -15.02 8.29
CA PHE A 52 -13.15 -15.81 9.27
C PHE A 52 -14.37 -15.04 9.81
N GLY A 53 -14.29 -13.71 9.89
CA GLY A 53 -15.38 -12.86 10.40
C GLY A 53 -16.47 -12.51 9.38
N SER A 54 -16.27 -12.79 8.09
CA SER A 54 -17.14 -12.29 7.01
C SER A 54 -18.47 -13.02 6.85
N GLY A 55 -18.59 -14.28 7.30
CA GLY A 55 -19.85 -15.03 7.52
C GLY A 55 -21.02 -14.81 6.52
N LYS A 56 -22.26 -15.04 6.98
CA LYS A 56 -23.50 -14.86 6.19
C LYS A 56 -23.72 -13.43 5.67
N SER A 57 -23.00 -12.44 6.21
CA SER A 57 -23.05 -11.03 5.80
C SER A 57 -22.33 -10.76 4.47
N ALA A 58 -21.28 -11.52 4.13
CA ALA A 58 -20.55 -11.35 2.87
C ALA A 58 -21.31 -11.91 1.66
N GLU A 59 -22.15 -12.93 1.85
CA GLU A 59 -22.98 -13.50 0.78
C GLU A 59 -23.86 -12.44 0.11
N ASN A 60 -24.40 -11.47 0.86
CA ASN A 60 -25.25 -10.42 0.29
C ASN A 60 -24.47 -9.33 -0.47
N PHE A 61 -23.23 -9.04 -0.07
CA PHE A 61 -22.40 -8.01 -0.72
C PHE A 61 -21.80 -8.51 -2.05
N PHE A 62 -21.41 -9.79 -2.11
CA PHE A 62 -20.81 -10.38 -3.31
C PHE A 62 -21.81 -11.06 -4.26
N SER A 63 -23.08 -11.25 -3.87
CA SER A 63 -24.10 -11.90 -4.73
C SER A 63 -24.73 -10.98 -5.76
N LYS A 64 -24.74 -9.66 -5.53
CA LYS A 64 -25.15 -8.64 -6.51
C LYS A 64 -24.12 -7.51 -6.58
N PRO A 65 -22.89 -7.80 -7.04
CA PRO A 65 -21.86 -6.79 -7.10
C PRO A 65 -22.24 -5.76 -8.17
N ASP A 66 -22.25 -4.49 -7.79
CA ASP A 66 -22.35 -3.39 -8.75
C ASP A 66 -20.99 -3.25 -9.44
N THR A 67 -20.87 -3.88 -10.60
CA THR A 67 -19.65 -3.93 -11.40
C THR A 67 -19.12 -2.52 -11.69
N LEU A 68 -20.00 -1.54 -11.93
CA LEU A 68 -19.56 -0.18 -12.23
C LEU A 68 -18.91 0.46 -11.00
N PHE A 69 -19.53 0.30 -9.82
CA PHE A 69 -18.96 0.77 -8.56
C PHE A 69 -17.56 0.17 -8.31
N PHE A 70 -17.39 -1.14 -8.48
CA PHE A 70 -16.09 -1.81 -8.27
C PHE A 70 -15.03 -1.39 -9.30
N ILE A 71 -15.40 -1.15 -10.56
CA ILE A 71 -14.48 -0.64 -11.57
C ILE A 71 -14.02 0.77 -11.18
N MET A 72 -14.94 1.67 -10.83
CA MET A 72 -14.60 3.02 -10.40
C MET A 72 -13.71 3.02 -9.16
N TYR A 73 -14.03 2.19 -8.18
CA TYR A 73 -13.21 1.98 -6.99
C TYR A 73 -11.78 1.52 -7.35
N THR A 74 -11.66 0.54 -8.24
CA THR A 74 -10.37 -0.01 -8.66
C THR A 74 -9.53 1.03 -9.40
N LEU A 75 -10.14 1.78 -10.33
CA LEU A 75 -9.45 2.85 -11.06
C LEU A 75 -8.98 3.96 -10.12
N PHE A 76 -9.81 4.35 -9.16
CA PHE A 76 -9.46 5.36 -8.16
C PHE A 76 -8.31 4.90 -7.26
N PHE A 77 -8.36 3.64 -6.80
CA PHE A 77 -7.27 3.03 -6.03
C PHE A 77 -5.96 2.98 -6.83
N LEU A 78 -6.01 2.54 -8.09
CA LEU A 78 -4.85 2.50 -8.97
C LEU A 78 -4.26 3.90 -9.19
N LEU A 79 -5.10 4.90 -9.47
CA LEU A 79 -4.65 6.27 -9.64
C LEU A 79 -3.88 6.75 -8.40
N MET A 80 -4.44 6.53 -7.21
CA MET A 80 -3.81 6.93 -5.96
C MET A 80 -2.46 6.23 -5.75
N VAL A 81 -2.40 4.90 -5.91
CA VAL A 81 -1.15 4.14 -5.73
C VAL A 81 -0.08 4.63 -6.71
N ASN A 82 -0.46 4.92 -7.96
CA ASN A 82 0.46 5.45 -8.95
C ASN A 82 0.97 6.85 -8.57
N ILE A 83 0.10 7.77 -8.13
CA ILE A 83 0.51 9.10 -7.67
C ILE A 83 1.51 8.99 -6.51
N LEU A 84 1.18 8.20 -5.48
CA LEU A 84 2.06 8.02 -4.33
C LEU A 84 3.41 7.41 -4.72
N THR A 85 3.40 6.47 -5.66
CA THR A 85 4.62 5.84 -6.18
C THR A 85 5.49 6.86 -6.92
N VAL A 86 4.91 7.68 -7.80
CA VAL A 86 5.63 8.74 -8.52
C VAL A 86 6.24 9.75 -7.55
N LEU A 87 5.47 10.22 -6.56
CA LEU A 87 5.96 11.18 -5.56
C LEU A 87 7.11 10.58 -4.73
N ASN A 88 7.00 9.32 -4.33
CA ASN A 88 8.06 8.64 -3.58
C ASN A 88 9.33 8.49 -4.42
N ASN A 89 9.20 8.12 -5.70
CA ASN A 89 10.33 7.98 -6.62
C ASN A 89 10.99 9.34 -6.89
N GLN A 90 10.23 10.39 -7.19
CA GLN A 90 10.75 11.74 -7.39
C GLN A 90 11.50 12.25 -6.16
N LYS A 91 10.96 12.00 -4.97
CA LYS A 91 11.64 12.36 -3.72
C LYS A 91 12.95 11.61 -3.57
N MET A 92 12.96 10.31 -3.85
CA MET A 92 14.16 9.50 -3.79
C MET A 92 15.17 9.96 -4.84
N ASP A 93 14.76 10.26 -6.06
CA ASP A 93 15.61 10.66 -7.18
C ASP A 93 16.33 12.00 -6.95
N HIS A 94 15.64 13.00 -6.40
CA HIS A 94 16.21 14.33 -6.16
C HIS A 94 16.93 14.49 -4.81
N SER A 95 16.80 13.55 -3.87
CA SER A 95 17.41 13.68 -2.54
C SER A 95 18.83 13.11 -2.51
N THR A 96 19.69 13.77 -1.74
CA THR A 96 21.01 13.26 -1.36
C THR A 96 20.91 12.22 -0.24
N GLU A 97 21.95 11.41 -0.06
CA GLU A 97 22.00 10.40 1.02
C GLU A 97 21.78 11.01 2.42
N ALA A 98 22.34 12.20 2.66
CA ALA A 98 22.18 12.92 3.93
C ALA A 98 20.72 13.32 4.19
N GLU A 99 20.00 13.75 3.17
CA GLU A 99 18.58 14.14 3.25
C GLU A 99 17.65 12.93 3.40
N LEU A 100 18.11 11.75 2.95
CA LEU A 100 17.40 10.48 3.07
C LEU A 100 17.54 9.84 4.47
N LYS A 101 18.28 10.45 5.41
CA LYS A 101 18.32 9.96 6.79
C LYS A 101 16.94 9.97 7.45
N GLY A 102 16.56 8.83 8.02
CA GLY A 102 15.22 8.62 8.59
C GLY A 102 14.09 8.58 7.57
N PHE A 103 14.41 8.48 6.27
CA PHE A 103 13.44 8.40 5.19
C PHE A 103 12.44 7.27 5.41
N ALA A 104 12.90 6.08 5.86
CA ALA A 104 12.04 4.91 6.05
C ALA A 104 10.88 5.15 7.04
N ARG A 105 11.14 5.87 8.13
CA ARG A 105 10.10 6.21 9.12
C ARG A 105 9.17 7.31 8.61
N LYS A 106 9.73 8.33 7.97
CA LYS A 106 8.95 9.44 7.40
C LYS A 106 8.02 8.94 6.30
N SER A 107 8.51 8.09 5.39
CA SER A 107 7.71 7.52 4.31
C SER A 107 6.61 6.61 4.84
N LEU A 108 6.88 5.83 5.90
CA LEU A 108 5.86 5.03 6.58
C LEU A 108 4.74 5.91 7.16
N LEU A 109 5.10 6.99 7.87
CA LEU A 109 4.11 7.89 8.47
C LEU A 109 3.28 8.62 7.41
N VAL A 110 3.92 9.12 6.34
CA VAL A 110 3.22 9.76 5.22
C VAL A 110 2.30 8.76 4.52
N GLY A 111 2.76 7.53 4.30
CA GLY A 111 1.95 6.46 3.73
C GLY A 111 0.75 6.11 4.60
N ALA A 112 0.93 6.01 5.91
CA ALA A 112 -0.17 5.75 6.86
C ALA A 112 -1.19 6.89 6.89
N ALA A 113 -0.73 8.15 6.88
CA ALA A 113 -1.61 9.31 6.82
C ALA A 113 -2.41 9.36 5.51
N ALA A 114 -1.75 9.09 4.38
CA ALA A 114 -2.41 9.01 3.07
C ALA A 114 -3.45 7.87 3.02
N ALA A 115 -3.11 6.70 3.57
CA ALA A 115 -4.03 5.56 3.66
C ALA A 115 -5.24 5.86 4.54
N LEU A 116 -5.06 6.56 5.66
CA LEU A 116 -6.15 6.98 6.54
C LEU A 116 -7.09 7.98 5.84
N ALA A 117 -6.53 9.00 5.19
CA ALA A 117 -7.32 9.95 4.41
C ALA A 117 -8.13 9.25 3.32
N PHE A 118 -7.51 8.29 2.63
CA PHE A 118 -8.16 7.48 1.61
C PHE A 118 -9.28 6.59 2.17
N ALA A 119 -9.06 5.96 3.33
CA ALA A 119 -10.08 5.15 3.98
C ALA A 119 -11.32 5.98 4.34
N ILE A 120 -11.14 7.24 4.79
CA ILE A 120 -12.24 8.17 5.06
C ILE A 120 -13.03 8.48 3.78
N ILE A 121 -12.34 8.79 2.67
CA ILE A 121 -12.97 9.07 1.38
C ILE A 121 -13.78 7.86 0.90
N ILE A 122 -13.20 6.66 0.94
CA ILE A 122 -13.91 5.43 0.55
C ILE A 122 -15.14 5.22 1.44
N PHE A 123 -14.99 5.38 2.75
CA PHE A 123 -16.10 5.20 3.68
C PHE A 123 -17.28 6.14 3.35
N GLN A 124 -16.99 7.40 3.02
CA GLN A 124 -18.01 8.35 2.56
C GLN A 124 -18.66 7.92 1.23
N LEU A 125 -17.88 7.45 0.25
CA LEU A 125 -18.40 6.96 -1.02
C LEU A 125 -19.31 5.74 -0.84
N ILE A 126 -18.94 4.81 0.05
CA ILE A 126 -19.77 3.65 0.40
C ILE A 126 -21.09 4.10 1.03
N LEU A 127 -21.05 5.01 2.02
CA LEU A 127 -22.27 5.53 2.64
C LEU A 127 -23.18 6.19 1.60
N PHE A 128 -22.63 7.06 0.75
CA PHE A 128 -23.38 7.72 -0.31
C PHE A 128 -24.03 6.70 -1.26
N TYR A 129 -23.28 5.70 -1.70
CA TYR A 129 -23.77 4.62 -2.55
C TYR A 129 -24.93 3.87 -1.90
N VAL A 130 -24.78 3.47 -0.64
CA VAL A 130 -25.83 2.75 0.12
C VAL A 130 -27.09 3.62 0.28
N PHE A 131 -26.95 4.90 0.64
CA PHE A 131 -28.11 5.79 0.79
C PHE A 131 -28.83 6.05 -0.54
N SER A 132 -28.10 6.14 -1.66
CA SER A 132 -28.71 6.32 -2.99
C SER A 132 -29.53 5.12 -3.48
N GLN A 133 -29.33 3.94 -2.90
CA GLN A 133 -30.09 2.72 -3.24
C GLN A 133 -31.33 2.54 -2.35
N ILE A 134 -31.41 3.27 -1.22
CA ILE A 134 -32.54 3.21 -0.28
C ILE A 134 -33.62 4.24 -0.62
N ASN A 135 -33.23 5.39 -1.18
CA ASN A 135 -34.13 6.42 -1.70
C ASN A 135 -34.54 6.15 -3.16
#